data_AF-A0A231PWJ0-F1
#
_entry.id   AF-A0A231PWJ0-F1
#
_cell.length_a   1.000
_cell.length_b   1.000
_cell.length_c   1.000
_cell.angle_alpha   90.00
_cell.angle_beta   90.00
_cell.angle_gamma   90.00
#
_symmetry.space_group_name_H-M   'P 1'
#
loop_
_entity.id
_entity.type
_entity.pdbx_description
1 polymer ?
#
loop_
_entity_poly.entity_id
_entity_poly.type
_entity_poly.pdbx_seq_one_letter_code
_entity_poly.pdbx_strand_id
1 'polypeptide(L)'
;MFGRNKQKLRRTYDDLLLADVEQAKVDWDNAKLTQKSVYDADDELEAETKLAKAKYQLLFREARLRRIKGHLQATMIKVNEFNN
;
A
#
# COMPACT_ATOMS: atom_id res chain seq x y z
N MET A 1 -11.03 32.85 -5.76
CA MET A 1 -9.64 32.37 -5.97
C MET A 1 -9.17 31.35 -4.91
N PHE A 2 -9.66 31.37 -3.67
CA PHE A 2 -9.12 30.54 -2.56
C PHE A 2 -9.50 29.04 -2.58
N GLY A 3 -10.65 28.64 -3.15
CA GLY A 3 -11.08 27.24 -3.18
C GLY A 3 -10.34 26.35 -4.18
N ARG A 4 -9.78 26.93 -5.25
CA ARG A 4 -9.08 26.18 -6.32
C ARG A 4 -7.77 25.59 -5.82
N ASN A 5 -7.01 26.36 -5.02
CA ASN A 5 -5.75 25.89 -4.43
C ASN A 5 -5.98 24.76 -3.41
N LYS A 6 -7.07 24.85 -2.63
CA LYS A 6 -7.47 23.79 -1.68
C LYS A 6 -7.85 22.49 -2.39
N GLN A 7 -8.57 22.57 -3.50
CA GLN A 7 -8.90 21.39 -4.32
C GLN A 7 -7.67 20.78 -4.97
N LYS A 8 -6.74 21.62 -5.48
CA LYS A 8 -5.46 21.15 -6.04
C LYS A 8 -4.64 20.41 -4.99
N LEU A 9 -4.46 21.01 -3.80
CA LEU A 9 -3.71 20.40 -2.71
C LEU A 9 -4.29 19.05 -2.28
N ARG A 10 -5.62 18.97 -2.16
CA ARG A 10 -6.29 17.70 -1.82
C ARG A 10 -6.02 16.62 -2.87
N ARG A 11 -6.12 16.95 -4.16
CA ARG A 11 -5.82 16.01 -5.25
C ARG A 11 -4.38 15.53 -5.20
N THR A 12 -3.42 16.46 -5.09
CA THR A 12 -2.00 16.12 -5.00
C THR A 12 -1.71 15.20 -3.81
N TYR A 13 -2.32 15.47 -2.66
CA TYR A 13 -2.18 14.58 -1.51
C TYR A 13 -2.78 13.19 -1.77
N ASP A 14 -3.99 13.12 -2.33
CA ASP A 14 -4.66 11.86 -2.63
C ASP A 14 -3.85 11.02 -3.65
N ASP A 15 -3.20 11.68 -4.63
CA ASP A 15 -2.31 11.04 -5.61
C ASP A 15 -1.03 10.47 -4.95
N LEU A 16 -0.40 11.24 -4.05
CA LEU A 16 0.78 10.78 -3.30
C LEU A 16 0.44 9.63 -2.36
N LEU A 17 -0.66 9.74 -1.60
CA LEU A 17 -1.11 8.68 -0.70
C LEU A 17 -1.36 7.38 -1.46
N LEU A 18 -1.91 7.47 -2.68
CA LEU A 18 -2.12 6.31 -3.50
C LEU A 18 -0.80 5.66 -3.91
N ALA A 19 0.18 6.44 -4.37
CA ALA A 19 1.53 5.92 -4.68
C ALA A 19 2.17 5.22 -3.46
N ASP A 20 2.02 5.81 -2.26
CA ASP A 20 2.52 5.22 -1.01
C ASP A 20 1.82 3.89 -0.67
N VAL A 21 0.51 3.79 -0.91
CA VAL A 21 -0.23 2.52 -0.72
C VAL A 21 0.27 1.44 -1.67
N GLU A 22 0.53 1.78 -2.92
CA GLU A 22 1.04 0.84 -3.93
C GLU A 22 2.43 0.35 -3.56
N GLN A 23 3.33 1.25 -3.17
CA GLN A 23 4.67 0.89 -2.74
C GLN A 23 4.65 0.02 -1.47
N ALA A 24 3.87 0.41 -0.46
CA ALA A 24 3.76 -0.37 0.78
C ALA A 24 3.20 -1.77 0.54
N LYS A 25 2.35 -1.95 -0.48
CA LYS A 25 1.87 -3.27 -0.90
C LYS A 25 3.00 -4.10 -1.52
N VAL A 26 3.76 -3.53 -2.45
CA VAL A 26 4.92 -4.19 -3.06
C VAL A 26 5.92 -4.61 -1.98
N ASP A 27 6.22 -3.73 -1.02
CA ASP A 27 7.13 -4.02 0.09
C ASP A 27 6.63 -5.19 0.94
N TRP A 28 5.34 -5.22 1.26
CA TRP A 28 4.75 -6.33 2.01
C TRP A 28 4.77 -7.65 1.23
N ASP A 29 4.43 -7.61 -0.07
CA ASP A 29 4.45 -8.80 -0.92
C ASP A 29 5.90 -9.35 -1.04
N ASN A 30 6.90 -8.48 -1.19
CA ASN A 30 8.32 -8.85 -1.19
C ASN A 30 8.76 -9.45 0.15
N ALA A 31 8.44 -8.80 1.28
CA ALA A 31 8.80 -9.32 2.60
C ALA A 31 8.20 -10.72 2.83
N LYS A 32 6.95 -10.94 2.40
CA LYS A 32 6.29 -12.24 2.46
C LYS A 32 6.95 -13.29 1.57
N LEU A 33 7.40 -12.92 0.37
CA LEU A 33 8.14 -13.83 -0.51
C LEU A 33 9.50 -14.20 0.09
N THR A 34 10.22 -13.22 0.63
CA THR A 34 11.50 -13.43 1.31
C THR A 34 11.32 -14.37 2.50
N GLN A 35 10.36 -14.09 3.38
CA GLN A 35 10.07 -14.94 4.55
C GLN A 35 9.79 -16.39 4.16
N LYS A 36 9.07 -16.63 3.05
CA LYS A 36 8.77 -17.98 2.56
C LYS A 36 9.97 -18.69 1.92
N SER A 37 10.93 -17.93 1.39
CA SER A 37 12.06 -18.48 0.63
C SER A 37 13.25 -18.83 1.51
N VAL A 38 13.30 -18.29 2.74
CA VAL A 38 14.35 -18.57 3.71
C VAL A 38 14.01 -19.86 4.47
N TYR A 39 14.97 -20.81 4.50
CA TYR A 39 14.79 -22.13 5.12
C TYR A 39 14.68 -22.04 6.66
N ASP A 40 15.43 -21.13 7.28
CA ASP A 40 15.35 -20.78 8.70
C ASP A 40 14.78 -19.36 8.85
N ALA A 41 13.49 -19.19 8.60
CA ALA A 41 12.85 -17.91 8.89
C ALA A 41 12.89 -17.66 10.41
N ASP A 42 13.62 -16.62 10.83
CA ASP A 42 13.74 -16.23 12.23
C ASP A 42 12.66 -15.19 12.63
N ASP A 43 12.61 -14.90 13.94
CA ASP A 43 11.65 -13.95 14.52
C ASP A 43 11.80 -12.53 13.93
N GLU A 44 13.01 -12.18 13.45
CA GLU A 44 13.30 -10.90 12.81
C GLU A 44 12.59 -10.78 11.46
N LEU A 45 12.71 -11.78 10.59
CA LEU A 45 12.00 -11.82 9.30
C LEU A 45 10.47 -11.81 9.46
N GLU A 46 9.95 -12.46 10.50
CA GLU A 46 8.52 -12.38 10.82
C GLU A 46 8.13 -10.98 11.28
N ALA A 47 8.93 -10.34 12.14
CA ALA A 47 8.69 -8.98 12.59
C ALA A 47 8.72 -7.97 11.44
N GLU A 48 9.67 -8.09 10.51
CA GLU A 48 9.75 -7.26 9.30
C GLU A 48 8.52 -7.41 8.42
N THR A 49 8.07 -8.65 8.20
CA THR A 49 6.87 -8.93 7.41
C THR A 49 5.61 -8.35 8.07
N LYS A 50 5.50 -8.47 9.41
CA LYS A 50 4.40 -7.85 10.19
C LYS A 50 4.45 -6.33 10.12
N LEU A 51 5.63 -5.73 10.17
CA LEU A 51 5.82 -4.28 10.05
C LEU A 51 5.38 -3.77 8.68
N ALA A 52 5.84 -4.42 7.59
CA ALA A 52 5.45 -4.07 6.22
C ALA A 52 3.93 -4.17 6.02
N LYS A 53 3.32 -5.24 6.54
CA LYS A 53 1.86 -5.42 6.54
C LYS A 53 1.13 -4.30 7.28
N ALA A 54 1.61 -3.92 8.48
CA ALA A 54 0.99 -2.86 9.27
C ALA A 54 1.04 -1.50 8.56
N LYS A 55 2.17 -1.18 7.91
CA LYS A 55 2.32 0.04 7.08
C LYS A 55 1.30 0.06 5.94
N TYR A 56 1.21 -1.02 5.17
CA TYR A 56 0.22 -1.15 4.10
C TYR A 56 -1.22 -0.96 4.60
N GLN A 57 -1.59 -1.63 5.70
CA GLN A 57 -2.94 -1.56 6.26
C GLN A 57 -3.31 -0.15 6.74
N LEU A 58 -2.37 0.57 7.35
CA LEU A 58 -2.57 1.94 7.80
C LEU A 58 -2.87 2.87 6.61
N LEU A 59 -2.02 2.84 5.58
CA LEU A 59 -2.17 3.67 4.39
C LEU A 59 -3.45 3.32 3.62
N PHE A 60 -3.73 2.02 3.46
CA PHE A 60 -4.94 1.55 2.81
C PHE A 60 -6.21 2.00 3.54
N ARG A 61 -6.21 2.00 4.88
CA ARG A 61 -7.31 2.51 5.69
C ARG A 61 -7.53 4.00 5.45
N GLU A 62 -6.46 4.81 5.44
CA GLU A 62 -6.55 6.25 5.21
C GLU A 62 -7.11 6.55 3.80
N ALA A 63 -6.62 5.83 2.79
CA ALA A 63 -7.08 6.02 1.42
C ALA A 63 -8.57 5.64 1.25
N ARG A 64 -9.04 4.62 1.98
CA ARG A 64 -10.47 4.27 2.06
C ARG A 64 -11.30 5.35 2.75
N LEU A 65 -10.83 5.91 3.87
CA LEU A 65 -11.53 6.98 4.59
C LEU A 65 -11.70 8.23 3.70
N ARG A 66 -10.69 8.52 2.87
CA ARG A 66 -10.72 9.63 1.90
C ARG A 66 -11.59 9.41 0.68
N ARG A 67 -12.09 8.17 0.51
CA ARG A 67 -12.92 7.75 -0.63
C ARG A 67 -12.24 8.05 -1.98
N ILE A 68 -10.93 7.80 -2.07
CA ILE A 68 -10.17 7.93 -3.32
C ILE A 68 -10.76 6.94 -4.32
N LYS A 69 -11.58 7.42 -5.27
CA LYS A 69 -12.29 6.60 -6.24
C LYS A 69 -11.37 6.29 -7.44
N GLY A 70 -11.38 5.04 -7.90
CA GLY A 70 -10.89 4.67 -9.24
C GLY A 70 -9.59 3.87 -9.31
N HIS A 71 -8.59 4.12 -8.46
CA HIS A 71 -7.30 3.40 -8.56
C HIS A 71 -7.13 2.24 -7.58
N LEU A 72 -7.56 2.39 -6.32
CA LEU A 72 -7.41 1.34 -5.31
C LEU A 72 -8.01 -0.02 -5.72
N GLN A 73 -9.17 -0.02 -6.37
CA GLN A 73 -9.81 -1.24 -6.90
C GLN A 73 -8.98 -1.87 -8.04
N ALA A 74 -8.39 -1.05 -8.92
CA ALA A 74 -7.58 -1.53 -10.03
C ALA A 74 -6.22 -2.09 -9.58
N THR A 75 -5.58 -1.47 -8.59
CA THR A 75 -4.33 -1.98 -8.01
C THR A 75 -4.57 -3.27 -7.22
N MET A 76 -5.74 -3.42 -6.57
CA MET A 76 -6.14 -4.67 -5.92
C MET A 76 -6.42 -5.81 -6.92
N ILE A 77 -7.01 -5.51 -8.09
CA ILE A 77 -7.29 -6.50 -9.14
C ILE A 77 -5.99 -6.97 -9.83
N LYS A 78 -5.08 -6.05 -10.19
CA LYS A 78 -3.86 -6.41 -10.91
C LYS A 78 -2.93 -7.34 -10.12
N VAL A 79 -2.81 -7.20 -8.80
CA VAL A 79 -1.87 -8.03 -8.02
C VAL A 79 -2.38 -9.46 -7.78
N ASN A 80 -3.69 -9.71 -7.89
CA ASN A 80 -4.24 -11.07 -7.82
C ASN A 80 -4.02 -11.87 -9.12
N GLU A 81 -3.75 -11.22 -10.26
CA GLU A 81 -3.55 -11.89 -11.55
C GLU A 81 -2.09 -12.38 -11.77
N PHE A 82 -1.12 -11.93 -10.97
CA PHE A 82 0.28 -12.37 -11.06
C PHE A 82 0.63 -13.53 -10.11
N ASN A 83 -0.35 -14.08 -9.39
CA ASN A 83 -0.18 -15.20 -8.45
C ASN A 83 -0.98 -16.44 -8.87
N ASN A 84 -1.02 -16.75 -10.17
CA ASN A 84 -1.54 -18.01 -10.71
C ASN A 84 -0.52 -18.64 -11.66
#